data_AF-Q2KKP8-F1
#
_entry.id   AF-Q2KKP8-F1
#
_cell.length_a   1.000
_cell.length_b   1.000
_cell.length_c   1.000
_cell.angle_alpha   90.00
_cell.angle_beta   90.00
_cell.angle_gamma   90.00
#
_symmetry.space_group_name_H-M   'P 1'
#
loop_
_entity.id
_entity.type
_entity.pdbx_description
1 polymer ?
#
loop_
_entity_poly.entity_id
_entity_poly.type
_entity_poly.pdbx_seq_one_letter_code
_entity_poly.pdbx_strand_id
1 'polypeptide(L)' 'ELLVDMEDFSGNKVFARYSSFSIDPESYGYRLHVSGFTDGGAGDSLSYHDGQMFSTFDKDQDSWPGNCARSHLGAFW' A
#
# COMPACT_ATOMS: atom_id res chain seq x y z
N GLU A 1 4.98 12.91 -3.36
CA GLU A 1 4.60 12.68 -1.96
C GLU A 1 3.26 11.95 -1.90
N LEU A 2 2.98 11.30 -0.77
CA LEU A 2 1.71 10.65 -0.45
C LEU A 2 1.33 10.99 0.99
N LEU A 3 0.04 11.28 1.22
CA LEU A 3 -0.56 11.43 2.54
C LEU A 3 -1.73 10.45 2.64
N VAL A 4 -1.73 9.62 3.68
CA VAL A 4 -2.83 8.71 4.02
C VAL A 4 -3.48 9.24 5.28
N ASP A 5 -4.67 9.83 5.15
CA ASP A 5 -5.47 10.31 6.28
C ASP A 5 -6.47 9.23 6.70
N MET A 6 -6.56 8.97 8.01
CA MET A 6 -7.44 7.95 8.57
C MET A 6 -8.24 8.51 9.76
N GLU A 7 -9.49 8.09 9.86
CA GLU A 7 -10.38 8.41 10.97
C GLU A 7 -11.05 7.12 11.47
N ASP A 8 -11.03 6.89 12.79
CA ASP A 8 -11.75 5.76 13.38
C ASP A 8 -13.21 6.10 13.69
N PHE A 9 -14.01 5.10 14.08
CA PHE A 9 -15.43 5.30 14.40
C PHE A 9 -15.70 6.18 15.64
N SER A 10 -14.67 6.50 16.44
CA SER A 10 -14.76 7.41 17.57
C SER A 10 -14.39 8.86 17.19
N GLY A 11 -14.02 9.09 15.93
CA GLY A 11 -13.61 10.40 15.41
C GLY A 11 -12.14 10.74 15.62
N ASN A 12 -11.30 9.79 16.05
CA ASN A 12 -9.87 10.03 16.18
C ASN A 12 -9.23 10.07 14.79
N LYS A 13 -8.44 11.12 14.53
CA LYS A 13 -7.78 11.36 13.25
C LYS A 13 -6.27 11.20 13.36
N VAL A 14 -5.69 10.44 12.44
CA VAL A 14 -4.24 10.22 12.31
C VAL A 14 -3.85 10.24 10.84
N PHE A 15 -2.56 10.39 10.56
CA PHE A 15 -2.05 10.29 9.20
C PHE A 15 -0.70 9.56 9.11
N ALA A 16 -0.38 9.07 7.92
CA ALA A 16 0.96 8.64 7.52
C ALA A 16 1.39 9.43 6.29
N ARG A 17 2.59 10.02 6.30
CA ARG A 17 3.13 10.79 5.17
C ARG A 17 4.39 10.15 4.61
N TYR A 18 4.51 10.11 3.28
CA TYR A 18 5.69 9.63 2.57
C TYR A 18 6.18 10.74 1.63
N SER A 19 7.47 11.09 1.70
CA SER A 19 8.02 12.18 0.88
C SER A 19 8.09 11.83 -0.61
N SER A 20 8.26 10.54 -0.94
CA SER A 20 8.25 10.03 -2.31
C SER A 20 7.18 8.96 -2.50
N PHE A 21 6.50 9.02 -3.64
CA PHE A 21 5.50 8.04 -4.06
C PHE A 21 5.43 8.03 -5.59
N SER A 22 5.53 6.85 -6.19
CA SER A 22 5.28 6.63 -7.62
C SER A 22 4.84 5.19 -7.89
N ILE A 23 4.17 5.00 -9.02
CA ILE A 23 3.70 3.70 -9.50
C ILE A 23 4.27 3.47 -10.90
N ASP A 24 4.87 2.31 -11.12
CA ASP A 24 5.37 1.92 -12.45
C ASP A 24 4.21 1.63 -13.44
N PRO A 25 4.45 1.61 -14.76
CA PRO A 25 3.42 1.23 -15.70
C PRO A 25 3.03 -0.26 -15.59
N GLU A 26 1.95 -0.64 -16.27
CA GLU A 26 1.41 -2.02 -16.26
C GLU A 26 2.45 -3.08 -16.62
N SER A 27 3.38 -2.78 -17.53
CA SER A 27 4.45 -3.70 -17.95
C SER A 27 5.37 -4.15 -16.81
N TYR A 28 5.35 -3.42 -15.68
CA TYR A 28 6.05 -3.74 -14.44
C TYR A 28 5.09 -4.10 -13.30
N GLY A 29 3.84 -4.45 -13.61
CA GLY A 29 2.85 -4.88 -12.63
C GLY A 29 2.37 -3.76 -11.72
N TYR A 30 2.41 -2.50 -12.18
CA TYR A 30 2.06 -1.33 -11.36
C TYR A 30 2.84 -1.27 -10.05
N ARG A 31 4.13 -1.62 -10.06
CA ARG A 31 4.97 -1.68 -8.86
C ARG A 31 4.93 -0.38 -8.05
N LEU A 32 4.77 -0.50 -6.73
CA LEU A 32 4.82 0.62 -5.79
C LEU A 32 6.27 1.03 -5.54
N HIS A 33 6.53 2.33 -5.54
CA HIS A 33 7.73 2.93 -4.98
C HIS A 33 7.32 3.96 -3.94
N VAL A 34 7.72 3.75 -2.69
CA VAL A 34 7.38 4.64 -1.57
C VAL A 34 8.55 4.77 -0.60
N SER A 35 8.85 5.99 -0.17
CA SER A 35 9.92 6.23 0.80
C SER A 35 9.76 7.55 1.55
N GLY A 36 10.57 7.70 2.60
CA GLY A 36 10.58 8.90 3.44
C GLY A 36 9.35 9.01 4.33
N PHE A 37 9.01 7.92 5.01
CA PHE A 37 7.94 7.89 6.01
C PHE A 37 8.16 8.95 7.10
N THR A 38 7.09 9.66 7.44
CA THR A 38 7.00 10.58 8.57
C THR A 38 5.75 10.21 9.36
N ASP A 39 5.93 9.93 10.65
CA ASP A 39 4.84 9.52 11.53
C ASP A 39 3.90 10.68 11.86
N GLY A 40 2.60 10.45 11.62
CA GLY A 40 1.49 11.34 11.98
C GLY A 40 0.48 10.67 12.92
N GLY A 41 0.91 9.63 13.66
CA GLY A 41 0.11 8.88 14.62
C GLY A 41 -0.49 7.58 14.08
N ALA A 42 -0.40 7.34 12.77
CA ALA A 42 -0.87 6.12 12.13
C ALA A 42 0.14 4.96 12.19
N GLY A 43 1.42 5.26 12.42
CA GLY A 43 2.52 4.29 12.21
C GLY A 43 2.81 4.03 10.72
N ASP A 44 3.82 3.21 10.46
CA ASP A 44 4.24 2.85 9.10
C ASP A 44 3.73 1.47 8.71
N SER A 45 2.74 1.43 7.83
CA SER A 45 2.19 0.17 7.29
C SER A 45 2.33 0.05 5.77
N LEU A 46 2.88 1.06 5.07
CA LEU A 46 3.03 1.03 3.61
C LEU A 46 4.46 0.74 3.15
N SER A 47 5.49 1.06 3.95
CA SER A 47 6.89 0.80 3.56
C SER A 47 7.19 -0.69 3.34
N TYR A 48 6.45 -1.59 3.98
CA TYR A 48 6.54 -3.03 3.73
C TYR A 48 6.18 -3.41 2.29
N HIS A 49 5.30 -2.63 1.66
CA HIS A 49 4.79 -2.86 0.31
C HIS A 49 5.65 -2.20 -0.79
N ASP A 50 6.71 -1.47 -0.41
CA ASP A 50 7.66 -0.90 -1.37
C ASP A 50 8.28 -1.99 -2.26
N GLY A 51 8.27 -1.76 -3.57
CA GLY A 51 8.78 -2.70 -4.57
C GLY A 51 7.84 -3.85 -4.95
N GLN A 52 6.70 -4.02 -4.27
CA GLN A 52 5.72 -5.07 -4.58
C GLN A 52 4.86 -4.70 -5.80
N MET A 53 4.35 -5.71 -6.51
CA MET A 53 3.48 -5.53 -7.69
C MET A 53 2.01 -5.60 -7.26
N PHE A 54 1.14 -4.85 -7.94
CA PHE A 54 -0.26 -4.77 -7.57
C PHE A 54 -1.02 -6.06 -7.92
N SER A 55 -1.70 -6.65 -6.95
CA SER A 55 -2.45 -7.90 -7.11
C SER A 55 -3.96 -7.69 -7.02
N THR A 56 -4.70 -8.42 -7.84
CA THR A 56 -6.18 -8.50 -7.84
C THR A 56 -6.64 -9.95 -7.76
N PHE A 57 -7.94 -10.17 -7.55
CA PHE A 57 -8.50 -11.52 -7.43
C PHE A 57 -8.30 -12.40 -8.69
N ASP A 58 -8.06 -11.79 -9.84
CA ASP A 58 -7.85 -12.40 -11.15
C ASP A 58 -6.41 -12.27 -11.68
N LYS A 59 -5.54 -11.52 -10.99
CA LYS A 59 -4.13 -11.34 -11.34
C LYS A 59 -3.28 -11.37 -10.08
N ASP A 60 -2.74 -12.55 -9.79
CA ASP A 60 -1.86 -12.80 -8.63
C ASP A 60 -0.42 -12.41 -8.96
N GLN A 61 0.10 -11.38 -8.28
CA GLN A 61 1.46 -10.88 -8.46
C GLN A 61 2.19 -10.69 -7.11
N ASP A 62 1.61 -11.20 -6.02
CA ASP A 62 2.17 -11.09 -4.69
C ASP A 62 3.22 -12.19 -4.42
N SER A 63 3.91 -12.12 -3.27
CA SER A 63 5.00 -13.05 -2.94
C SER A 63 4.56 -14.26 -2.10
N TRP A 64 3.27 -14.35 -1.78
CA TRP A 64 2.72 -15.40 -0.94
C TRP A 64 2.33 -16.62 -1.79
N PRO A 65 2.37 -17.86 -1.26
CA PRO A 65 2.00 -19.05 -2.03
C PRO A 65 0.53 -19.15 -2.45
N GLY A 66 -0.35 -18.31 -1.88
CA GLY A 66 -1.75 -18.18 -2.28
C GLY A 66 -2.03 -16.79 -2.80
N ASN A 67 -3.30 -16.51 -3.12
CA ASN A 67 -3.70 -15.21 -3.62
C ASN A 67 -4.15 -14.30 -2.45
N CYS A 68 -3.37 -13.29 -2.10
CA CYS A 68 -3.72 -12.37 -1.01
C CYS A 68 -4.99 -11.59 -1.33
N ALA A 69 -5.15 -11.13 -2.57
CA ALA A 69 -6.33 -10.38 -3.01
C ALA A 69 -7.64 -11.17 -2.83
N ARG A 70 -7.64 -12.49 -3.07
CA ARG A 70 -8.77 -13.38 -2.80
C ARG A 70 -8.99 -13.62 -1.32
N SER A 71 -7.91 -13.84 -0.57
CA SER A 71 -7.98 -14.20 0.85
C SER A 71 -8.47 -13.02 1.71
N HIS A 72 -8.07 -11.80 1.33
CA HIS A 72 -8.42 -10.56 2.03
C HIS A 72 -9.55 -9.76 1.35
N LEU A 73 -10.12 -10.29 0.26
CA LEU A 73 -11.23 -9.67 -0.48
C LEU A 73 -10.93 -8.22 -0.90
N GLY A 74 -9.73 -7.99 -1.44
CA GLY A 74 -9.23 -6.67 -1.77
C GLY A 74 -8.30 -6.67 -3.00
N ALA A 75 -7.61 -5.55 -3.19
CA ALA A 75 -6.55 -5.39 -4.18
C ALA A 75 -5.49 -4.45 -3.62
N PHE A 76 -4.23 -4.88 -3.62
CA PHE A 76 -3.13 -4.11 -3.06
C PHE A 76 -1.80 -4.58 -3.62
N TRP A 77 -0.74 -3.83 -3.31
CA TRP A 77 0.64 -4.25 -3.53
C TRP A 77 1.02 -5.33 -2.54
#